data_AF-A0A7S2WVI7-F1
#
_entry.id   AF-A0A7S2WVI7-F1
#
_cell.length_a   1.000
_cell.length_b   1.000
_cell.length_c   1.000
_cell.angle_alpha   90.00
_cell.angle_beta   90.00
_cell.angle_gamma   90.00
#
_symmetry.space_group_name_H-M   'P 1'
#
loop_
_entity.id
_entity.type
_entity.pdbx_description
1 polymer ?
#
loop_
_entity_poly.entity_id
_entity_poly.type
_entity_poly.pdbx_seq_one_letter_code
_entity_poly.pdbx_strand_id
1 'polypeptide(L)'
;MQDANDVFKKRGGVNALKHKGAPRRITTVTSDGVETTNMLQEGDWLVMAVPMGEEYVVKPDKFAARYGEDKPSEPKEANGRSPDELTPQGFHYYPALGKVLRHQVTSQDIETRFPSGRFMAPWGESMVVNSGDSLVIPFPSASEIYRIGAAEFEATYEPDAP
;
A
#
# COMPACT_ATOMS: atom_id res chain seq x y z
N MET A 1 26.21 14.64 -0.26
CA MET A 1 24.84 14.61 -0.81
C MET A 1 24.81 13.43 -1.75
N GLN A 2 24.06 12.39 -1.42
CA GLN A 2 23.95 11.19 -2.24
C GLN A 2 22.60 11.31 -2.96
N ASP A 3 22.65 11.68 -4.23
CA ASP A 3 21.49 11.83 -5.12
C ASP A 3 20.97 10.48 -5.65
N ALA A 4 20.84 9.47 -4.79
CA ALA A 4 20.32 8.18 -5.20
C ALA A 4 18.83 8.09 -4.85
N ASN A 5 17.96 8.24 -5.84
CA ASN A 5 16.61 7.70 -5.75
C ASN A 5 16.75 6.18 -5.64
N ASP A 6 16.77 5.67 -4.41
CA ASP A 6 16.93 4.24 -4.16
C ASP A 6 15.66 3.52 -4.63
N VAL A 7 15.87 2.48 -5.44
CA VAL A 7 14.82 1.55 -5.81
C VAL A 7 14.63 0.60 -4.63
N PHE A 8 13.37 0.41 -4.22
CA PHE A 8 12.99 -0.54 -3.19
C PHE A 8 12.05 -1.58 -3.79
N LYS A 9 12.22 -2.84 -3.38
CA LYS A 9 11.27 -3.92 -3.71
C LYS A 9 10.37 -4.20 -2.52
N LYS A 10 9.10 -4.51 -2.80
CA LYS A 10 8.15 -4.88 -1.74
C LYS A 10 8.50 -6.26 -1.20
N ARG A 11 8.63 -6.38 0.12
CA ARG A 11 8.81 -7.64 0.84
C ARG A 11 7.52 -8.45 0.79
N GLY A 12 7.62 -9.72 0.45
CA GLY A 12 6.49 -10.64 0.54
C GLY A 12 5.36 -10.31 -0.44
N GLY A 13 4.24 -9.80 0.07
CA GLY A 13 2.94 -9.84 -0.59
C GLY A 13 1.79 -9.39 0.30
N VAL A 14 0.57 -9.67 -0.13
CA VAL A 14 -0.65 -9.26 0.57
C VAL A 14 -1.65 -10.39 0.67
N ASN A 15 -2.50 -10.38 1.69
CA ASN A 15 -3.74 -11.15 1.64
C ASN A 15 -4.74 -10.33 0.82
N ALA A 16 -5.42 -10.93 -0.14
CA ALA A 16 -6.45 -10.24 -0.89
C ALA A 16 -7.62 -11.15 -1.24
N LEU A 17 -8.79 -10.55 -1.43
CA LEU A 17 -9.95 -11.19 -2.01
C LEU A 17 -10.56 -10.30 -3.09
N LYS A 18 -11.11 -10.93 -4.13
CA LYS A 18 -11.83 -10.24 -5.19
C LYS A 18 -13.28 -10.08 -4.75
N HIS A 19 -13.74 -8.85 -4.63
CA HIS A 19 -15.07 -8.53 -4.10
C HIS A 19 -16.17 -8.99 -5.07
N LYS A 20 -17.15 -9.68 -4.52
CA LYS A 20 -18.38 -10.08 -5.22
C LYS A 20 -19.58 -9.63 -4.39
N GLY A 21 -20.41 -8.76 -4.94
CA GLY A 21 -21.62 -8.27 -4.28
C GLY A 21 -21.72 -6.75 -4.20
N ALA A 22 -22.65 -6.28 -3.37
CA ALA A 22 -23.02 -4.87 -3.29
C ALA A 22 -21.83 -3.97 -2.87
N PRO A 23 -21.79 -2.71 -3.34
CA PRO A 23 -20.75 -1.77 -2.93
C PRO A 23 -20.75 -1.51 -1.42
N ARG A 24 -19.56 -1.42 -0.81
CA ARG A 24 -19.42 -1.03 0.60
C ARG A 24 -18.22 -0.10 0.81
N ARG A 25 -18.29 0.73 1.86
CA ARG A 25 -17.18 1.62 2.24
C ARG A 25 -16.12 0.83 2.98
N ILE A 26 -14.86 1.05 2.63
CA ILE A 26 -13.68 0.56 3.33
C ILE A 26 -12.91 1.77 3.82
N THR A 27 -12.70 1.85 5.13
CA THR A 27 -11.87 2.87 5.76
C THR A 27 -10.52 2.25 6.05
N THR A 28 -9.48 2.80 5.45
CA THR A 28 -8.11 2.40 5.75
C THR A 28 -7.67 3.11 7.01
N VAL A 29 -7.24 2.32 7.99
CA VAL A 29 -6.73 2.80 9.27
C VAL A 29 -5.32 2.29 9.42
N THR A 30 -4.40 3.20 9.70
CA THR A 30 -2.98 2.93 9.90
C THR A 30 -2.56 3.28 11.32
N SER A 31 -1.29 3.10 11.66
CA SER A 31 -0.77 3.48 12.99
C SER A 31 -0.99 4.97 13.33
N ASP A 32 -1.08 5.83 12.30
CA ASP A 32 -1.33 7.27 12.41
C ASP A 32 -2.82 7.65 12.41
N GLY A 33 -3.73 6.67 12.34
CA GLY A 33 -5.18 6.85 12.39
C GLY A 33 -5.89 6.61 11.06
N VAL A 34 -7.06 7.21 10.88
CA VAL A 34 -7.85 7.05 9.65
C VAL A 34 -7.17 7.79 8.49
N GLU A 35 -6.82 7.06 7.43
CA GLU A 35 -6.16 7.63 6.26
C GLU A 35 -7.13 7.99 5.14
N THR A 36 -7.89 7.00 4.67
CA THR A 36 -8.71 7.12 3.46
C THR A 36 -10.03 6.38 3.62
N THR A 37 -11.01 6.72 2.78
CA THR A 37 -12.27 5.97 2.71
C THR A 37 -12.66 5.78 1.25
N ASN A 38 -12.52 4.54 0.79
CA ASN A 38 -12.79 4.16 -0.59
C ASN A 38 -14.02 3.26 -0.70
N MET A 39 -14.70 3.31 -1.84
CA MET A 39 -15.84 2.44 -2.14
C MET A 39 -15.33 1.16 -2.82
N LEU A 40 -15.49 0.03 -2.14
CA LEU A 40 -15.25 -1.30 -2.71
C LEU A 40 -16.44 -1.66 -3.61
N GLN A 41 -16.19 -1.77 -4.91
CA GLN A 41 -17.19 -2.17 -5.91
C GLN A 41 -16.99 -3.62 -6.34
N GLU A 42 -18.01 -4.22 -6.97
CA GLU A 42 -17.87 -5.56 -7.52
C GLU A 42 -16.69 -5.64 -8.50
N GLY A 43 -15.88 -6.68 -8.37
CA GLY A 43 -14.67 -6.88 -9.18
C GLY A 43 -13.41 -6.21 -8.61
N ASP A 44 -13.54 -5.21 -7.73
CA ASP A 44 -12.39 -4.63 -7.01
C ASP A 44 -11.76 -5.65 -6.06
N TRP A 45 -10.52 -5.40 -5.66
CA TRP A 45 -9.83 -6.19 -4.65
C TRP A 45 -9.88 -5.50 -3.30
N LEU A 46 -10.28 -6.24 -2.27
CA LEU A 46 -9.99 -5.89 -0.89
C LEU A 46 -8.63 -6.48 -0.54
N VAL A 47 -7.68 -5.61 -0.23
CA VAL A 47 -6.31 -5.97 0.08
C VAL A 47 -6.05 -5.71 1.55
N MET A 48 -5.36 -6.64 2.20
CA MET A 48 -4.87 -6.56 3.56
C MET A 48 -3.35 -6.63 3.54
N ALA A 49 -2.70 -5.59 4.06
CA ALA A 49 -1.25 -5.55 4.19
C ALA A 49 -0.74 -6.65 5.12
N VAL A 50 0.34 -7.33 4.74
CA VAL A 50 1.03 -8.29 5.61
C VAL A 50 2.36 -7.66 6.05
N PRO A 51 2.70 -7.63 7.35
CA PRO A 51 1.96 -8.19 8.49
C PRO A 51 1.02 -7.21 9.22
N MET A 52 0.98 -5.93 8.81
CA MET A 52 0.30 -4.84 9.56
C MET A 52 -1.23 -4.93 9.56
N GLY A 53 -1.85 -5.64 8.62
CA GLY A 53 -3.29 -5.90 8.53
C GLY A 53 -4.17 -4.75 8.05
N GLU A 54 -3.59 -3.64 7.62
CA GLU A 54 -4.33 -2.52 7.05
C GLU A 54 -5.11 -2.95 5.81
N GLU A 55 -6.41 -2.63 5.78
CA GLU A 55 -7.30 -2.95 4.66
C GLU A 55 -7.49 -1.74 3.73
N TYR A 56 -7.37 -1.96 2.42
CA TYR A 56 -7.58 -0.93 1.39
C TYR A 56 -8.12 -1.53 0.09
N VAL A 57 -8.71 -0.67 -0.74
CA VAL A 57 -9.30 -1.04 -2.03
C VAL A 57 -8.25 -0.91 -3.14
N VAL A 58 -8.13 -1.92 -3.99
CA VAL A 58 -7.28 -1.90 -5.19
C VAL A 58 -8.11 -2.26 -6.43
N LYS A 59 -7.98 -1.46 -7.48
CA LYS A 59 -8.66 -1.73 -8.77
C LYS A 59 -8.03 -2.92 -9.51
N PRO A 60 -8.79 -3.67 -10.33
CA PRO A 60 -8.31 -4.88 -11.01
C PRO A 60 -6.98 -4.69 -11.75
N ASP A 61 -6.90 -3.67 -12.61
CA ASP A 61 -5.69 -3.40 -13.41
C ASP A 61 -4.47 -3.11 -12.53
N LYS A 62 -4.67 -2.37 -11.43
CA LYS A 62 -3.62 -2.08 -10.46
C LYS A 62 -3.21 -3.34 -9.69
N PHE A 63 -4.16 -4.22 -9.37
CA PHE A 63 -3.85 -5.47 -8.68
C PHE A 63 -2.99 -6.39 -9.56
N ALA A 64 -3.41 -6.61 -10.80
CA ALA A 64 -2.68 -7.43 -11.77
C ALA A 64 -1.26 -6.89 -12.06
N ALA A 65 -1.08 -5.57 -12.05
CA ALA A 65 0.23 -4.95 -12.23
C ALA A 65 1.16 -5.08 -11.00
N ARG A 66 0.59 -5.23 -9.79
CA ARG A 66 1.34 -5.14 -8.53
C ARG A 66 1.53 -6.49 -7.84
N TYR A 67 0.72 -7.49 -8.16
CA TYR A 67 0.68 -8.79 -7.46
C TYR A 67 0.53 -9.95 -8.43
N GLY A 68 1.13 -11.09 -8.08
CA GLY A 68 1.03 -12.33 -8.86
C GLY A 68 -0.34 -12.98 -8.71
N GLU A 69 -1.37 -12.44 -9.37
CA GLU A 69 -2.75 -12.96 -9.37
C GLU A 69 -2.83 -14.44 -9.81
N ASP A 70 -1.88 -14.89 -10.62
CA ASP A 70 -1.72 -16.27 -11.10
C ASP A 70 -1.09 -17.24 -10.08
N LYS A 71 -0.60 -16.73 -8.94
CA LYS A 71 0.13 -17.49 -7.92
C LYS A 71 -0.46 -17.29 -6.51
N PRO A 72 -1.76 -17.53 -6.29
CA PRO A 72 -2.33 -17.47 -4.95
C PRO A 72 -1.76 -18.59 -4.08
N SER A 73 -1.51 -18.28 -2.81
CA SER A 73 -1.23 -19.27 -1.77
C SER A 73 -2.17 -19.08 -0.58
N GLU A 74 -2.00 -19.92 0.46
CA GLU A 74 -2.67 -19.74 1.74
C GLU A 74 -2.41 -18.33 2.30
N PRO A 75 -3.41 -17.66 2.90
CA PRO A 75 -3.23 -16.39 3.59
C PRO A 75 -2.09 -16.44 4.61
N LYS A 76 -1.46 -15.30 4.87
CA LYS A 76 -0.50 -15.13 5.96
C LYS A 76 -1.13 -14.44 7.15
N GLU A 77 -0.59 -14.67 8.33
CA GLU A 77 -1.02 -13.92 9.52
C GLU A 77 -0.83 -12.40 9.29
N ALA A 78 -1.86 -11.62 9.62
CA ALA A 78 -1.82 -10.17 9.54
C ALA A 78 -2.67 -9.55 10.64
N ASN A 79 -2.07 -8.67 11.45
CA ASN A 79 -2.71 -8.02 12.60
C ASN A 79 -3.47 -9.00 13.51
N GLY A 80 -2.84 -10.12 13.87
CA GLY A 80 -3.42 -11.16 14.72
C GLY A 80 -4.53 -12.01 14.07
N ARG A 81 -4.88 -11.77 12.80
CA ARG A 81 -5.81 -12.63 12.04
C ARG A 81 -5.05 -13.77 11.41
N SER A 82 -5.41 -15.00 11.78
CA SER A 82 -4.77 -16.23 11.33
C SER A 82 -5.25 -16.68 9.93
N PRO A 83 -4.50 -17.55 9.24
CA PRO A 83 -4.95 -18.16 7.99
C PRO A 83 -6.30 -18.88 8.11
N ASP A 84 -6.58 -19.51 9.26
CA ASP A 84 -7.84 -20.21 9.55
C ASP A 84 -9.04 -19.26 9.61
N GLU A 85 -8.83 -18.01 10.04
CA GLU A 85 -9.87 -16.98 10.03
C GLU A 85 -10.07 -16.34 8.65
N LEU A 86 -8.99 -16.22 7.88
CA LEU A 86 -8.98 -15.52 6.59
C LEU A 86 -9.47 -16.39 5.43
N THR A 87 -9.12 -17.67 5.43
CA THR A 87 -9.46 -18.61 4.35
C THR A 87 -10.98 -18.75 4.14
N PRO A 88 -11.82 -18.91 5.18
CA PRO A 88 -13.27 -18.99 5.01
C PRO A 88 -13.92 -17.71 4.46
N GLN A 89 -13.23 -16.57 4.59
CA GLN A 89 -13.68 -15.28 4.04
C GLN A 89 -13.30 -15.11 2.56
N GLY A 90 -12.53 -16.04 1.99
CA GLY A 90 -12.10 -16.02 0.59
C GLY A 90 -10.80 -15.24 0.35
N PHE A 91 -10.03 -14.94 1.39
CA PHE A 91 -8.69 -14.38 1.21
C PHE A 91 -7.71 -15.45 0.69
N HIS A 92 -6.79 -15.00 -0.15
CA HIS A 92 -5.58 -15.72 -0.53
C HIS A 92 -4.38 -14.79 -0.42
N TYR A 93 -3.19 -15.34 -0.24
CA TYR A 93 -1.96 -14.55 -0.29
C TYR A 93 -1.45 -14.42 -1.73
N TYR A 94 -1.04 -13.22 -2.11
CA TYR A 94 -0.49 -12.91 -3.42
C TYR A 94 0.89 -12.25 -3.26
N PRO A 95 1.95 -12.80 -3.89
CA PRO A 95 3.27 -12.21 -3.83
C PRO A 95 3.28 -10.85 -4.54
N ALA A 96 3.99 -9.88 -3.97
CA ALA A 96 4.19 -8.58 -4.59
C ALA A 96 5.19 -8.70 -5.75
N LEU A 97 4.90 -7.99 -6.85
CA LEU A 97 5.74 -7.91 -8.04
C LEU A 97 6.48 -6.57 -8.14
N GLY A 98 5.95 -5.55 -7.46
CA GLY A 98 6.32 -4.15 -7.68
C GLY A 98 7.59 -3.69 -6.97
N LYS A 99 8.27 -2.76 -7.64
CA LYS A 99 9.33 -1.91 -7.07
C LYS A 99 8.84 -0.47 -7.00
N VAL A 100 9.46 0.34 -6.16
CA VAL A 100 9.17 1.76 -6.03
C VAL A 100 10.47 2.56 -5.97
N LEU A 101 10.44 3.80 -6.45
CA LEU A 101 11.40 4.81 -6.02
C LEU A 101 10.86 5.46 -4.76
N ARG A 102 11.74 5.70 -3.78
CA ARG A 102 11.39 6.32 -2.50
C ARG A 102 12.01 7.72 -2.41
N HIS A 103 11.20 8.68 -1.98
CA HIS A 103 11.66 9.90 -1.33
C HIS A 103 11.26 9.86 0.14
N GLN A 104 12.23 9.83 1.06
CA GLN A 104 11.92 9.97 2.49
C GLN A 104 11.68 11.44 2.80
N VAL A 105 10.50 11.74 3.34
CA VAL A 105 10.08 13.09 3.67
C VAL A 105 10.91 13.62 4.83
N THR A 106 11.51 14.78 4.65
CA THR A 106 12.25 15.49 5.70
C THR A 106 11.41 16.62 6.29
N SER A 107 11.82 17.14 7.46
CA SER A 107 11.17 18.32 8.04
C SER A 107 11.27 19.55 7.12
N GLN A 108 12.34 19.65 6.31
CA GLN A 108 12.49 20.70 5.31
C GLN A 108 11.48 20.56 4.16
N ASP A 109 11.16 19.33 3.75
CA ASP A 109 10.11 19.09 2.75
C ASP A 109 8.74 19.54 3.27
N ILE A 110 8.45 19.28 4.54
CA ILE A 110 7.20 19.75 5.17
C ILE A 110 7.14 21.28 5.12
N GLU A 111 8.20 21.97 5.54
CA GLU A 111 8.22 23.43 5.58
C GLU A 111 8.13 24.07 4.18
N THR A 112 8.77 23.47 3.17
CA THR A 112 8.97 24.11 1.87
C THR A 112 8.05 23.60 0.76
N ARG A 113 7.57 22.35 0.85
CA ARG A 113 6.77 21.68 -0.20
C ARG A 113 5.36 21.32 0.26
N PHE A 114 5.17 21.05 1.56
CA PHE A 114 3.88 20.67 2.13
C PHE A 114 3.49 21.57 3.31
N PRO A 115 3.33 22.90 3.11
CA PRO A 115 3.08 23.83 4.22
C PRO A 115 1.76 23.56 4.97
N SER A 116 0.81 22.84 4.35
CA SER A 116 -0.42 22.37 5.00
C SER A 116 -0.30 20.96 5.61
N GLY A 117 0.88 20.32 5.55
CA GLY A 117 1.12 18.93 5.94
C GLY A 117 0.38 17.90 5.09
N ARG A 118 -0.03 18.27 3.87
CA ARG A 118 -0.92 17.45 3.02
C ARG A 118 -0.61 17.59 1.53
N PHE A 119 -0.96 16.58 0.74
CA PHE A 119 -1.04 16.67 -0.72
C PHE A 119 -2.28 15.95 -1.25
N MET A 120 -2.66 16.26 -2.50
CA MET A 120 -3.74 15.56 -3.19
C MET A 120 -3.16 14.36 -3.95
N ALA A 121 -3.59 13.16 -3.59
CA ALA A 121 -3.22 11.95 -4.33
C ALA A 121 -3.95 11.90 -5.69
N PRO A 122 -3.43 11.18 -6.69
CA PRO A 122 -4.03 11.13 -8.04
C PRO A 122 -5.44 10.50 -8.08
N TRP A 123 -5.88 9.84 -7.00
CA TRP A 123 -7.26 9.34 -6.86
C TRP A 123 -8.21 10.32 -6.15
N GLY A 124 -7.78 11.56 -5.90
CA GLY A 124 -8.64 12.64 -5.40
C GLY A 124 -8.81 12.70 -3.88
N GLU A 125 -8.02 11.95 -3.11
CA GLU A 125 -8.02 12.05 -1.63
C GLU A 125 -6.86 12.91 -1.12
N SER A 126 -7.15 13.69 -0.07
CA SER A 126 -6.15 14.50 0.62
C SER A 126 -5.37 13.66 1.63
N MET A 127 -4.10 13.39 1.31
CA MET A 127 -3.20 12.62 2.14
C MET A 127 -2.46 13.51 3.14
N VAL A 128 -2.40 13.10 4.41
CA VAL A 128 -1.46 13.66 5.40
C VAL A 128 -0.03 13.24 5.04
N VAL A 129 0.95 14.11 5.28
CA VAL A 129 2.37 13.82 5.11
C VAL A 129 3.11 14.30 6.35
N ASN A 130 3.85 13.39 6.98
CA ASN A 130 4.69 13.66 8.14
C ASN A 130 6.18 13.53 7.77
N SER A 131 7.04 14.19 8.55
CA SER A 131 8.49 13.95 8.47
C SER A 131 8.79 12.49 8.83
N GLY A 132 9.61 11.82 8.02
CA GLY A 132 9.91 10.40 8.14
C GLY A 132 9.09 9.50 7.20
N ASP A 133 7.92 9.95 6.73
CA ASP A 133 7.10 9.21 5.77
C ASP A 133 7.84 8.96 4.46
N SER A 134 7.33 8.02 3.66
CA SER A 134 7.84 7.75 2.33
C SER A 134 6.84 8.19 1.27
N LEU A 135 7.24 9.13 0.42
CA LEU A 135 6.57 9.38 -0.85
C LEU A 135 7.17 8.44 -1.88
N VAL A 136 6.33 7.64 -2.52
CA VAL A 136 6.76 6.60 -3.44
C VAL A 136 6.09 6.72 -4.79
N ILE A 137 6.84 6.34 -5.82
CA ILE A 137 6.33 6.19 -7.17
C ILE A 137 6.63 4.77 -7.67
N PRO A 138 5.71 4.08 -8.37
CA PRO A 138 6.00 2.77 -8.93
C PRO A 138 7.19 2.83 -9.90
N PHE A 139 8.12 1.88 -9.79
CA PHE A 139 9.26 1.73 -10.68
C PHE A 139 9.03 0.54 -11.63
N PRO A 140 9.30 0.68 -12.95
CA PRO A 140 9.86 1.85 -13.62
C PRO A 140 8.83 2.86 -14.15
N SER A 141 7.51 2.62 -13.97
CA SER A 141 6.47 3.37 -14.68
C SER A 141 6.32 4.83 -14.27
N ALA A 142 6.66 5.18 -13.02
CA ALA A 142 6.44 6.49 -12.40
C ALA A 142 5.00 7.02 -12.56
N SER A 143 4.01 6.12 -12.57
CA SER A 143 2.64 6.43 -13.00
C SER A 143 1.79 7.18 -11.97
N GLU A 144 2.17 7.14 -10.70
CA GLU A 144 1.45 7.79 -9.61
C GLU A 144 2.40 8.05 -8.44
N ILE A 145 2.05 9.02 -7.60
CA ILE A 145 2.71 9.27 -6.32
C ILE A 145 1.74 8.99 -5.18
N TYR A 146 2.21 8.30 -4.16
CA TYR A 146 1.46 8.04 -2.94
C TYR A 146 2.35 8.05 -1.71
N ARG A 147 1.74 8.20 -0.54
CA ARG A 147 2.41 8.21 0.76
C ARG A 147 2.25 6.85 1.43
N ILE A 148 3.31 6.40 2.07
CA ILE A 148 3.32 5.27 3.01
C ILE A 148 3.92 5.80 4.30
N GLY A 149 3.30 5.50 5.44
CA GLY A 149 3.85 5.84 6.76
C GLY A 149 5.22 5.20 6.98
N ALA A 150 6.03 5.81 7.85
CA ALA A 150 7.41 5.37 8.07
C ALA A 150 7.49 3.89 8.51
N ALA A 151 6.68 3.49 9.50
CA ALA A 151 6.69 2.13 10.04
C ALA A 151 6.22 1.11 8.99
N GLU A 152 5.18 1.45 8.24
CA GLU A 152 4.59 0.60 7.20
C GLU A 152 5.57 0.40 6.03
N PHE A 153 6.32 1.46 5.65
CA PHE A 153 7.34 1.35 4.61
C PHE A 153 8.45 0.39 5.04
N GLU A 154 9.04 0.59 6.22
CA GLU A 154 10.16 -0.24 6.69
C GLU A 154 9.74 -1.70 6.93
N ALA A 155 8.48 -1.94 7.32
CA ALA A 155 7.93 -3.29 7.47
C ALA A 155 7.73 -4.01 6.12
N THR A 156 7.48 -3.27 5.03
CA THR A 156 7.02 -3.83 3.76
C THR A 156 7.97 -3.65 2.59
N TYR A 157 9.06 -2.89 2.72
CA TYR A 157 10.03 -2.68 1.64
C TYR A 157 11.47 -2.97 2.09
N GLU A 158 12.32 -3.24 1.10
CA GLU A 158 13.76 -3.37 1.29
C GLU A 158 14.51 -2.77 0.10
N PRO A 159 15.74 -2.26 0.30
CA PRO A 159 16.57 -1.80 -0.80
C PRO A 159 16.68 -2.88 -1.87
N ASP A 160 16.41 -2.50 -3.11
CA ASP A 160 16.65 -3.33 -4.30
C ASP A 160 18.11 -3.17 -4.72
N ALA A 161 19.00 -3.60 -3.82
CA ALA A 161 20.44 -3.58 -4.09
C ALA A 161 20.78 -4.53 -5.26
N PRO A 162 21.72 -4.16 -6.15
CA PRO A 162 22.22 -5.04 -7.19
C PRO A 162 22.93 -6.29 -6.64
#